data_AF-A0A9E7R410-F1
#
_entry.id   AF-A0A9E7R410-F1
#
_cell.length_a   1.000
_cell.length_b   1.000
_cell.length_c   1.000
_cell.angle_alpha   90.00
_cell.angle_beta   90.00
_cell.angle_gamma   90.00
#
_symmetry.space_group_name_H-M   'P 1'
#
loop_
_entity.id
_entity.type
_entity.pdbx_description
1 polymer ?
#
loop_
_entity_poly.entity_id
_entity_poly.type
_entity_poly.pdbx_seq_one_letter_code
_entity_poly.pdbx_strand_id
1 'polypeptide(L)'
;MELPDRLVSRFRRLRGTEVTDDAGDADVDLERRRVLRAAAVGGLGLGGAKAVDNVLVGYGPLVGENLHTQSLASVASEGLFAGERTVDVDGHQLSMVKGIITVSADEERRERFRVAKTTPAEAADLDTELGLSSGPLERVVRDLRELQSGVAPFAFGDLAETFERARAAEPRPLTTALLRGGSHGVAASLVGEFTGADPTEPEAVIRGLVGAFREKTDYDVPRYLAGAVQFNLAMDTVALREPFADDVDWASLTDGEPTGLFCNEYAKRSVEALHAADSRVQTPPVAGALVYDTRHRHVYTMAASVVREDGELVVPATFLDYMHSTLYGDGRLTGLLGEGLEAYDRRHRATEVGWRH
;
A
#
# COMPACT_ATOMS: atom_id res chain seq x y z
N MET A 1 -34.01 -25.02 -19.56
CA MET A 1 -33.15 -25.82 -18.67
C MET A 1 -33.60 -25.50 -17.25
N GLU A 2 -34.54 -26.30 -16.75
CA GLU A 2 -35.19 -26.11 -15.45
C GLU A 2 -34.34 -26.71 -14.34
N LEU A 3 -34.13 -25.95 -13.26
CA LEU A 3 -33.43 -26.41 -12.06
C LEU A 3 -34.35 -27.35 -11.25
N PRO A 4 -33.80 -28.36 -10.53
CA PRO A 4 -34.64 -29.33 -9.81
C PRO A 4 -35.28 -28.72 -8.55
N ASP A 5 -36.60 -28.89 -8.41
CA ASP A 5 -37.47 -28.44 -7.30
C ASP A 5 -37.02 -28.79 -5.87
N ARG A 6 -36.04 -29.67 -5.72
CA ARG A 6 -35.52 -30.07 -4.40
C ARG A 6 -34.69 -28.98 -3.72
N LEU A 7 -34.06 -28.06 -4.45
CA LEU A 7 -33.26 -26.97 -3.87
C LEU A 7 -34.12 -25.82 -3.32
N VAL A 8 -35.28 -25.55 -3.91
CA VAL A 8 -36.19 -24.47 -3.47
C VAL A 8 -36.89 -24.81 -2.14
N SER A 9 -37.13 -26.10 -1.88
CA SER A 9 -37.81 -26.56 -0.65
C SER A 9 -36.96 -26.44 0.63
N ARG A 10 -35.62 -26.51 0.51
CA ARG A 10 -34.70 -26.30 1.66
C ARG A 10 -34.57 -24.83 2.04
N PHE A 11 -34.62 -23.90 1.09
CA PHE A 11 -34.55 -22.46 1.37
C PHE A 11 -35.81 -21.90 2.04
N ARG A 12 -36.99 -22.48 1.81
CA ARG A 12 -38.23 -22.05 2.49
C ARG A 12 -38.30 -22.43 3.96
N ARG A 13 -37.56 -23.45 4.39
CA ARG A 13 -37.62 -23.95 5.78
C ARG A 13 -36.76 -23.16 6.77
N LEU A 14 -35.94 -22.21 6.28
CA LEU A 14 -35.10 -21.32 7.09
C LEU A 14 -35.72 -19.94 7.36
N ARG A 15 -36.96 -19.69 6.93
CA ARG A 15 -37.62 -18.38 7.02
C ARG A 15 -38.69 -18.25 8.10
N GLY A 16 -38.82 -19.25 8.98
CA GLY A 16 -39.88 -19.30 9.98
C GLY A 16 -39.38 -19.79 11.32
N THR A 17 -38.65 -18.93 12.02
CA THR A 17 -38.55 -19.01 13.48
C THR A 17 -38.49 -17.58 14.00
N GLU A 18 -39.53 -17.21 14.73
CA GLU A 18 -39.67 -15.92 15.41
C GLU A 18 -38.56 -15.74 16.44
N VAL A 19 -38.14 -14.49 16.52
CA VAL A 19 -37.10 -13.94 17.39
C VAL A 19 -37.56 -14.00 18.84
N THR A 20 -36.74 -14.61 19.69
CA THR A 20 -36.64 -14.23 21.11
C THR A 20 -35.21 -13.73 21.31
N ASP A 21 -35.10 -12.50 21.78
CA ASP A 21 -33.87 -11.75 21.91
C ASP A 21 -33.04 -12.17 23.12
N ASP A 22 -31.75 -11.84 22.99
CA ASP A 22 -30.67 -11.77 23.99
C ASP A 22 -29.82 -13.03 24.23
N ALA A 23 -28.53 -12.91 23.86
CA ALA A 23 -27.38 -13.81 24.02
C ALA A 23 -27.00 -14.80 22.88
N GLY A 24 -27.58 -14.71 21.68
CA GLY A 24 -27.34 -15.67 20.58
C GLY A 24 -26.40 -15.25 19.43
N ASP A 25 -26.12 -13.95 19.26
CA ASP A 25 -25.56 -13.46 17.99
C ASP A 25 -24.06 -13.74 17.82
N ALA A 26 -23.27 -13.67 18.90
CA ALA A 26 -21.83 -13.95 18.85
C ALA A 26 -21.49 -15.44 18.64
N ASP A 27 -22.33 -16.35 19.17
CA ASP A 27 -22.08 -17.79 19.13
C ASP A 27 -22.46 -18.40 17.75
N VAL A 28 -23.50 -17.85 17.12
CA VAL A 28 -23.94 -18.22 15.77
C VAL A 28 -22.92 -17.83 14.71
N ASP A 29 -22.27 -16.67 14.85
CA ASP A 29 -21.21 -16.24 13.93
C ASP A 29 -19.92 -17.07 14.08
N LEU A 30 -19.56 -17.46 15.31
CA LEU A 30 -18.43 -18.37 15.56
C LEU A 30 -18.69 -19.77 14.99
N GLU A 31 -19.90 -20.29 15.11
CA GLU A 31 -20.28 -21.60 14.56
C GLU A 31 -20.31 -21.58 13.03
N ARG A 32 -20.78 -20.47 12.42
CA ARG A 32 -20.76 -20.25 10.97
C ARG A 32 -19.33 -20.12 10.43
N ARG A 33 -18.45 -19.40 11.14
CA ARG A 33 -17.00 -19.33 10.85
C ARG A 33 -16.36 -20.73 10.89
N ARG A 34 -16.71 -21.58 11.88
CA ARG A 34 -16.20 -22.96 11.98
C ARG A 34 -16.70 -23.86 10.85
N VAL A 35 -17.99 -23.78 10.50
CA VAL A 35 -18.57 -24.56 9.39
C VAL A 35 -17.98 -24.15 8.04
N LEU A 36 -17.78 -22.85 7.80
CA LEU A 36 -17.15 -22.38 6.56
C LEU A 36 -15.65 -22.71 6.50
N ARG A 37 -14.92 -22.67 7.63
CA ARG A 37 -13.54 -23.19 7.70
C ARG A 37 -13.48 -24.68 7.37
N ALA A 38 -14.41 -25.48 7.89
CA ALA A 38 -14.50 -26.91 7.57
C ALA A 38 -14.86 -27.17 6.09
N ALA A 39 -15.74 -26.36 5.51
CA ALA A 39 -16.11 -26.44 4.10
C ALA A 39 -14.99 -25.97 3.16
N ALA A 40 -14.20 -24.96 3.55
CA ALA A 40 -13.03 -24.50 2.81
C ALA A 40 -11.94 -25.58 2.75
N VAL A 41 -11.76 -26.35 3.84
CA VAL A 41 -10.86 -27.51 3.88
C VAL A 41 -11.40 -28.68 3.04
N GLY A 42 -12.73 -28.90 3.02
CA GLY A 42 -13.38 -29.98 2.25
C GLY A 42 -13.59 -29.70 0.75
N GLY A 43 -13.48 -28.44 0.30
CA GLY A 43 -13.85 -27.97 -1.05
C GLY A 43 -12.81 -28.19 -2.16
N LEU A 44 -11.72 -28.91 -1.90
CA LEU A 44 -10.60 -29.10 -2.84
C LEU A 44 -10.92 -29.98 -4.08
N GLY A 45 -12.12 -30.56 -4.19
CA GLY A 45 -12.39 -31.69 -5.08
C GLY A 45 -12.57 -31.41 -6.58
N LEU A 46 -13.14 -30.28 -7.02
CA LEU A 46 -13.51 -30.13 -8.46
C LEU A 46 -13.30 -28.72 -9.08
N GLY A 47 -13.22 -27.66 -8.27
CA GLY A 47 -12.72 -26.33 -8.70
C GLY A 47 -11.31 -26.04 -8.18
N GLY A 48 -10.77 -26.94 -7.34
CA GLY A 48 -9.53 -26.78 -6.60
C GLY A 48 -8.32 -26.67 -7.49
N ALA A 49 -8.21 -27.41 -8.59
CA ALA A 49 -6.99 -27.42 -9.41
C ALA A 49 -6.67 -26.06 -10.07
N LYS A 50 -7.66 -25.33 -10.58
CA LYS A 50 -7.45 -23.99 -11.19
C LYS A 50 -7.28 -22.89 -10.15
N ALA A 51 -7.97 -23.02 -9.01
CA ALA A 51 -7.69 -22.19 -7.85
C ALA A 51 -6.24 -22.44 -7.42
N VAL A 52 -5.87 -23.68 -7.09
CA VAL A 52 -4.53 -24.13 -6.69
C VAL A 52 -3.44 -23.75 -7.71
N ASP A 53 -3.68 -23.79 -9.02
CA ASP A 53 -2.70 -23.37 -10.04
C ASP A 53 -2.44 -21.85 -10.00
N ASN A 54 -3.49 -21.03 -9.84
CA ASN A 54 -3.35 -19.60 -9.58
C ASN A 54 -2.79 -19.29 -8.17
N VAL A 55 -3.00 -20.19 -7.19
CA VAL A 55 -2.65 -20.05 -5.78
C VAL A 55 -1.20 -20.49 -5.48
N LEU A 56 -0.68 -21.51 -6.16
CA LEU A 56 0.63 -22.12 -5.87
C LEU A 56 1.69 -21.81 -6.93
N VAL A 57 1.30 -21.58 -8.19
CA VAL A 57 2.25 -21.39 -9.31
C VAL A 57 2.43 -19.91 -9.66
N GLY A 58 1.73 -19.00 -8.97
CA GLY A 58 1.94 -17.56 -9.09
C GLY A 58 3.06 -17.02 -8.20
N TYR A 59 3.34 -17.68 -7.07
CA TYR A 59 4.21 -17.15 -6.03
C TYR A 59 5.49 -18.00 -5.91
N GLY A 60 6.43 -17.75 -6.81
CA GLY A 60 7.80 -18.25 -6.69
C GLY A 60 8.73 -17.20 -6.07
N PRO A 61 9.92 -17.62 -5.57
CA PRO A 61 10.96 -16.71 -5.10
C PRO A 61 11.39 -15.77 -6.23
N LEU A 62 11.69 -14.55 -5.81
CA LEU A 62 11.47 -13.34 -6.57
C LEU A 62 12.81 -12.77 -7.05
N VAL A 63 12.98 -12.68 -8.38
CA VAL A 63 14.16 -12.08 -9.03
C VAL A 63 13.71 -11.32 -10.30
N GLY A 64 12.60 -10.59 -10.19
CA GLY A 64 11.65 -10.37 -11.28
C GLY A 64 12.06 -9.47 -12.44
N GLU A 65 12.59 -10.09 -13.49
CA GLU A 65 12.73 -9.56 -14.86
C GLU A 65 11.48 -8.81 -15.39
N ASN A 66 10.27 -9.07 -14.87
CA ASN A 66 9.02 -8.48 -15.34
C ASN A 66 8.83 -6.99 -14.98
N LEU A 67 9.24 -6.56 -13.78
CA LEU A 67 9.22 -5.14 -13.44
C LEU A 67 10.31 -4.38 -14.19
N HIS A 68 11.49 -4.99 -14.34
CA HIS A 68 12.59 -4.44 -15.14
C HIS A 68 12.26 -4.34 -16.64
N THR A 69 11.35 -5.18 -17.15
CA THR A 69 10.93 -5.17 -18.57
C THR A 69 9.62 -4.41 -18.82
N GLN A 70 8.88 -4.07 -17.77
CA GLN A 70 7.69 -3.23 -17.87
C GLN A 70 8.09 -1.75 -17.97
N SER A 71 7.39 -0.99 -18.82
CA SER A 71 7.40 0.47 -18.75
C SER A 71 6.65 0.93 -17.50
N LEU A 72 7.29 0.86 -16.34
CA LEU A 72 6.70 1.23 -15.05
C LEU A 72 6.59 2.73 -14.86
N ALA A 73 7.47 3.52 -15.51
CA ALA A 73 7.48 4.97 -15.36
C ALA A 73 6.14 5.60 -15.74
N SER A 74 5.48 5.12 -16.81
CA SER A 74 4.16 5.61 -17.20
C SER A 74 3.11 5.29 -16.13
N VAL A 75 3.11 4.06 -15.60
CA VAL A 75 2.15 3.62 -14.56
C VAL A 75 2.39 4.35 -13.24
N ALA A 76 3.64 4.56 -12.85
CA ALA A 76 4.01 5.29 -11.63
C ALA A 76 3.72 6.79 -11.75
N SER A 77 3.87 7.39 -12.93
CA SER A 77 3.49 8.79 -13.17
C SER A 77 1.98 8.99 -13.20
N GLU A 78 1.23 7.94 -13.56
CA GLU A 78 -0.22 7.96 -13.58
C GLU A 78 -0.75 8.11 -12.14
N GLY A 79 -1.61 9.12 -11.92
CA GLY A 79 -2.18 9.38 -10.59
C GLY A 79 -1.31 10.18 -9.62
N LEU A 80 -0.05 10.47 -9.93
CA LEU A 80 0.88 11.24 -9.06
C LEU A 80 0.26 12.58 -8.60
N PHE A 81 -0.43 13.27 -9.52
CA PHE A 81 -1.08 14.56 -9.28
C PHE A 81 -2.61 14.48 -9.14
N ALA A 82 -3.19 13.27 -9.12
CA ALA A 82 -4.62 13.15 -8.94
C ALA A 82 -5.01 13.75 -7.58
N GLY A 83 -4.13 13.56 -6.56
CA GLY A 83 -4.14 13.88 -5.11
C GLY A 83 -4.64 15.24 -4.64
N GLU A 84 -5.31 15.28 -3.48
CA GLU A 84 -5.01 16.32 -2.49
C GLU A 84 -3.82 15.86 -1.66
N ARG A 85 -2.90 16.79 -1.39
CA ARG A 85 -1.61 16.58 -0.74
C ARG A 85 -1.36 17.79 0.13
N THR A 86 -0.87 17.61 1.35
CA THR A 86 -0.57 18.71 2.24
C THR A 86 0.79 18.54 2.88
N VAL A 87 1.53 19.63 3.03
CA VAL A 87 2.79 19.68 3.77
C VAL A 87 2.95 21.04 4.42
N ASP A 88 3.47 21.08 5.65
CA ASP A 88 3.80 22.33 6.31
C ASP A 88 5.24 22.76 6.00
N VAL A 89 5.46 24.06 5.78
CA VAL A 89 6.77 24.67 5.54
C VAL A 89 6.79 26.07 6.16
N ASP A 90 7.74 26.34 7.05
CA ASP A 90 7.93 27.66 7.68
C ASP A 90 6.63 28.31 8.19
N GLY A 91 5.80 27.54 8.89
CA GLY A 91 4.51 28.01 9.43
C GLY A 91 3.38 28.15 8.41
N HIS A 92 3.62 27.79 7.14
CA HIS A 92 2.62 27.78 6.08
C HIS A 92 2.24 26.35 5.70
N GLN A 93 0.99 26.12 5.38
CA GLN A 93 0.52 24.88 4.77
C GLN A 93 0.52 25.02 3.25
N LEU A 94 1.19 24.10 2.57
CA LEU A 94 1.13 23.92 1.12
C LEU A 94 0.14 22.79 0.84
N SER A 95 -0.95 23.08 0.14
CA SER A 95 -1.85 22.07 -0.40
C SER A 95 -1.72 21.97 -1.91
N MET A 96 -1.57 20.77 -2.45
CA MET A 96 -1.58 20.51 -3.88
C MET A 96 -2.81 19.71 -4.28
N VAL A 97 -3.61 20.27 -5.19
CA VAL A 97 -4.76 19.59 -5.79
C VAL A 97 -4.71 19.73 -7.30
N LYS A 98 -4.60 18.60 -8.03
CA LYS A 98 -4.59 18.59 -9.50
C LYS A 98 -3.57 19.55 -10.12
N GLY A 99 -2.35 19.56 -9.58
CA GLY A 99 -1.25 20.42 -10.04
C GLY A 99 -1.39 21.91 -9.69
N ILE A 100 -2.31 22.24 -8.78
CA ILE A 100 -2.49 23.60 -8.26
C ILE A 100 -2.00 23.62 -6.82
N ILE A 101 -1.01 24.46 -6.53
CA ILE A 101 -0.53 24.68 -5.17
C ILE A 101 -1.30 25.85 -4.57
N THR A 102 -1.76 25.66 -3.35
CA THR A 102 -2.31 26.71 -2.48
C THR A 102 -1.38 26.83 -1.28
N VAL A 103 -0.95 28.04 -0.95
CA VAL A 103 -0.12 28.35 0.22
C VAL A 103 -0.97 29.14 1.21
N SER A 104 -1.06 28.66 2.44
CA SER A 104 -1.84 29.32 3.52
C SER A 104 -1.00 29.48 4.78
N ALA A 105 -0.87 30.71 5.27
CA ALA A 105 -0.21 31.05 6.54
C ALA A 105 -1.17 30.99 7.74
N ASP A 106 -2.47 31.20 7.48
CA ASP A 106 -3.62 31.22 8.42
C ASP A 106 -4.92 31.06 7.59
N GLU A 107 -6.12 31.09 8.19
CA GLU A 107 -7.39 30.91 7.46
C GLU A 107 -7.63 31.95 6.34
N GLU A 108 -7.02 33.15 6.44
CA GLU A 108 -7.34 34.33 5.61
C GLU A 108 -6.40 34.56 4.42
N ARG A 109 -5.09 34.33 4.52
CA ARG A 109 -4.15 34.58 3.41
C ARG A 109 -3.92 33.30 2.62
N ARG A 110 -4.37 33.28 1.35
CA ARG A 110 -4.24 32.15 0.44
C ARG A 110 -3.68 32.60 -0.90
N GLU A 111 -2.44 32.21 -1.18
CA GLU A 111 -1.86 32.34 -2.52
C GLU A 111 -2.11 31.04 -3.30
N ARG A 112 -2.41 31.16 -4.60
CA ARG A 112 -2.73 29.99 -5.43
C ARG A 112 -2.13 30.11 -6.81
N PHE A 113 -1.38 29.08 -7.22
CA PHE A 113 -0.74 29.06 -8.52
C PHE A 113 -0.70 27.65 -9.12
N ARG A 114 -0.61 27.58 -10.46
CA ARG A 114 -0.57 26.30 -11.20
C ARG A 114 0.87 25.94 -11.49
N VAL A 115 1.34 24.78 -11.02
CA VAL A 115 2.72 24.30 -11.23
C VAL A 115 3.13 24.35 -12.71
N ALA A 116 2.25 23.88 -13.61
CA ALA A 116 2.51 23.88 -15.05
C ALA A 116 2.69 25.28 -15.67
N LYS A 117 2.17 26.34 -15.04
CA LYS A 117 2.21 27.72 -15.55
C LYS A 117 3.17 28.64 -14.78
N THR A 118 3.60 28.24 -13.60
CA THR A 118 4.52 29.01 -12.76
C THR A 118 5.95 28.57 -13.04
N THR A 119 6.83 29.52 -13.28
CA THR A 119 8.28 29.30 -13.41
C THR A 119 8.94 29.24 -12.03
N PRO A 120 10.12 28.60 -11.89
CA PRO A 120 10.86 28.65 -10.63
C PRO A 120 11.16 30.07 -10.15
N ALA A 121 11.47 31.01 -11.06
CA ALA A 121 11.71 32.41 -10.70
C ALA A 121 10.48 33.11 -10.12
N GLU A 122 9.29 32.93 -10.72
CA GLU A 122 8.03 33.47 -10.17
C GLU A 122 7.70 32.85 -8.80
N ALA A 123 8.05 31.58 -8.59
CA ALA A 123 7.89 30.93 -7.28
C ALA A 123 8.90 31.44 -6.23
N ALA A 124 10.11 31.82 -6.64
CA ALA A 124 11.10 32.47 -5.77
C ALA A 124 10.66 33.87 -5.33
N ASP A 125 9.97 34.61 -6.21
CA ASP A 125 9.34 35.89 -5.86
C ASP A 125 8.26 35.68 -4.79
N LEU A 126 7.44 34.62 -4.92
CA LEU A 126 6.45 34.24 -3.90
C LEU A 126 7.10 33.81 -2.58
N ASP A 127 8.20 33.06 -2.61
CA ASP A 127 8.96 32.72 -1.40
C ASP A 127 9.38 34.00 -0.66
N THR A 128 9.87 35.00 -1.39
CA THR A 128 10.28 36.30 -0.84
C THR A 128 9.09 37.07 -0.26
N GLU A 129 7.96 37.11 -0.97
CA GLU A 129 6.74 37.79 -0.54
C GLU A 129 6.14 37.19 0.73
N LEU A 130 6.15 35.85 0.82
CA LEU A 130 5.58 35.10 1.95
C LEU A 130 6.57 34.93 3.11
N GLY A 131 7.81 35.41 2.96
CA GLY A 131 8.85 35.26 3.97
C GLY A 131 9.29 33.80 4.19
N LEU A 132 9.12 32.95 3.17
CA LEU A 132 9.54 31.56 3.21
C LEU A 132 11.06 31.47 3.07
N SER A 133 11.70 31.03 4.14
CA SER A 133 13.15 30.98 4.20
C SER A 133 13.66 29.86 3.30
N SER A 134 14.83 30.06 2.68
CA SER A 134 15.50 29.09 1.80
C SER A 134 14.88 28.82 0.42
N GLY A 135 13.77 29.44 0.00
CA GLY A 135 13.20 29.23 -1.34
C GLY A 135 12.50 27.88 -1.56
N PRO A 136 11.60 27.43 -0.66
CA PRO A 136 10.92 26.14 -0.80
C PRO A 136 9.96 26.08 -2.01
N LEU A 137 9.25 27.15 -2.34
CA LEU A 137 8.33 27.16 -3.49
C LEU A 137 9.10 27.10 -4.81
N GLU A 138 10.22 27.82 -4.94
CA GLU A 138 11.11 27.73 -6.10
C GLU A 138 11.51 26.27 -6.38
N ARG A 139 12.02 25.58 -5.36
CA ARG A 139 12.47 24.19 -5.47
C ARG A 139 11.31 23.24 -5.81
N VAL A 140 10.20 23.34 -5.09
CA VAL A 140 9.02 22.50 -5.31
C VAL A 140 8.47 22.70 -6.71
N VAL A 141 8.35 23.94 -7.18
CA VAL A 141 7.86 24.23 -8.55
C VAL A 141 8.82 23.65 -9.59
N ARG A 142 10.13 23.82 -9.41
CA ARG A 142 11.13 23.23 -10.31
C ARG A 142 10.98 21.72 -10.40
N ASP A 143 10.94 21.03 -9.26
CA ASP A 143 10.88 19.57 -9.20
C ASP A 143 9.56 19.03 -9.74
N LEU A 144 8.41 19.59 -9.32
CA LEU A 144 7.10 19.11 -9.75
C LEU A 144 6.86 19.36 -11.24
N ARG A 145 7.45 20.40 -11.84
CA ARG A 145 7.39 20.61 -13.30
C ARG A 145 8.13 19.51 -14.06
N GLU A 146 9.33 19.16 -13.62
CA GLU A 146 10.10 18.06 -14.22
C GLU A 146 9.33 16.73 -14.13
N LEU A 147 8.72 16.44 -12.96
CA LEU A 147 7.84 15.28 -12.77
C LEU A 147 6.59 15.33 -13.67
N GLN A 148 5.89 16.47 -13.75
CA GLN A 148 4.69 16.63 -14.60
C GLN A 148 4.99 16.47 -16.09
N SER A 149 6.18 16.92 -16.51
CA SER A 149 6.61 16.82 -17.90
C SER A 149 7.12 15.43 -18.30
N GLY A 150 7.30 14.52 -17.32
CA GLY A 150 7.88 13.20 -17.53
C GLY A 150 9.38 13.22 -17.85
N VAL A 151 10.07 14.34 -17.58
CA VAL A 151 11.52 14.48 -17.78
C VAL A 151 12.31 13.72 -16.70
N ALA A 152 11.82 13.75 -15.46
CA ALA A 152 12.45 13.05 -14.34
C ALA A 152 12.25 11.53 -14.46
N PRO A 153 13.31 10.72 -14.57
CA PRO A 153 13.17 9.28 -14.65
C PRO A 153 12.82 8.66 -13.30
N PHE A 154 12.01 7.60 -13.33
CA PHE A 154 11.94 6.64 -12.23
C PHE A 154 13.08 5.64 -12.36
N ALA A 155 13.91 5.54 -11.33
CA ALA A 155 15.02 4.62 -11.24
C ALA A 155 14.63 3.43 -10.35
N PHE A 156 14.07 2.40 -10.97
CA PHE A 156 13.65 1.19 -10.25
C PHE A 156 14.85 0.29 -9.96
N GLY A 157 15.00 -0.12 -8.71
CA GLY A 157 16.05 -1.03 -8.25
C GLY A 157 15.60 -1.88 -7.08
N ASP A 158 16.50 -2.73 -6.59
CA ASP A 158 16.26 -3.45 -5.34
C ASP A 158 16.26 -2.48 -4.13
N LEU A 159 16.00 -3.02 -2.93
CA LEU A 159 15.95 -2.22 -1.72
C LEU A 159 17.29 -1.53 -1.42
N ALA A 160 18.41 -2.26 -1.54
CA ALA A 160 19.73 -1.74 -1.22
C ALA A 160 20.15 -0.67 -2.23
N GLU A 161 20.06 -0.96 -3.52
CA GLU A 161 20.36 -0.03 -4.62
C GLU A 161 19.55 1.27 -4.49
N THR A 162 18.25 1.16 -4.22
CA THR A 162 17.35 2.32 -4.10
C THR A 162 17.77 3.23 -2.96
N PHE A 163 18.04 2.67 -1.79
CA PHE A 163 18.40 3.45 -0.61
C PHE A 163 19.85 3.96 -0.64
N GLU A 164 20.79 3.19 -1.21
CA GLU A 164 22.15 3.67 -1.47
C GLU A 164 22.14 4.87 -2.42
N ARG A 165 21.40 4.77 -3.54
CA ARG A 165 21.24 5.85 -4.50
C ARG A 165 20.60 7.08 -3.86
N ALA A 166 19.51 6.90 -3.11
CA ALA A 166 18.83 8.00 -2.42
C ALA A 166 19.71 8.69 -1.36
N ARG A 167 20.58 7.94 -0.66
CA ARG A 167 21.56 8.50 0.29
C ARG A 167 22.71 9.24 -0.38
N ALA A 168 23.12 8.81 -1.57
CA ALA A 168 24.23 9.42 -2.30
C ALA A 168 23.84 10.75 -3.00
N ALA A 169 22.54 11.02 -3.12
CA ALA A 169 21.98 12.16 -3.85
C ALA A 169 21.49 13.29 -2.92
N GLU A 170 21.17 14.45 -3.49
CA GLU A 170 20.58 15.57 -2.73
C GLU A 170 19.08 15.32 -2.50
N PRO A 171 18.60 15.16 -1.25
CA PRO A 171 17.21 14.84 -0.98
C PRO A 171 16.25 16.00 -1.29
N ARG A 172 15.03 15.67 -1.76
CA ARG A 172 13.92 16.62 -1.95
C ARG A 172 12.77 16.30 -0.99
N PRO A 173 12.90 16.62 0.31
CA PRO A 173 11.91 16.23 1.31
C PRO A 173 10.54 16.85 1.04
N LEU A 174 10.45 18.16 0.73
CA LEU A 174 9.16 18.81 0.44
C LEU A 174 8.48 18.24 -0.79
N THR A 175 9.23 17.99 -1.87
CA THR A 175 8.71 17.35 -3.08
C THR A 175 8.25 15.92 -2.77
N THR A 176 9.02 15.17 -1.98
CA THR A 176 8.67 13.82 -1.51
C THR A 176 7.39 13.84 -0.67
N ALA A 177 7.23 14.78 0.27
CA ALA A 177 5.99 14.97 1.03
C ALA A 177 4.79 15.24 0.12
N LEU A 178 4.95 16.07 -0.91
CA LEU A 178 3.88 16.33 -1.87
C LEU A 178 3.55 15.13 -2.77
N LEU A 179 4.44 14.12 -2.85
CA LEU A 179 4.11 12.82 -3.44
C LEU A 179 3.35 11.91 -2.47
N ARG A 180 3.60 12.03 -1.16
CA ARG A 180 2.84 11.29 -0.14
C ARG A 180 1.38 11.69 -0.24
N GLY A 181 0.51 10.71 -0.44
CA GLY A 181 -0.91 10.92 -0.25
C GLY A 181 -1.24 11.41 1.15
N GLY A 182 -2.49 11.81 1.37
CA GLY A 182 -2.97 12.01 2.74
C GLY A 182 -2.89 10.68 3.47
N SER A 183 -1.84 10.45 4.26
CA SER A 183 -1.75 9.32 5.17
C SER A 183 -2.33 9.73 6.51
N HIS A 184 -3.41 9.06 6.92
CA HIS A 184 -4.02 9.33 8.21
C HIS A 184 -3.29 8.53 9.29
N GLY A 185 -2.54 9.26 10.12
CA GLY A 185 -2.76 9.22 11.56
C GLY A 185 -2.13 8.09 12.38
N VAL A 186 -1.22 7.27 11.84
CA VAL A 186 -0.43 6.41 12.73
C VAL A 186 0.63 7.23 13.45
N ALA A 187 0.67 7.12 14.78
CA ALA A 187 1.70 7.76 15.58
C ALA A 187 3.06 7.12 15.28
N ALA A 188 4.09 7.94 15.03
CA ALA A 188 5.46 7.47 14.82
C ALA A 188 5.93 6.54 15.97
N SER A 189 5.58 6.84 17.22
CA SER A 189 5.91 5.99 18.37
C SER A 189 5.33 4.58 18.26
N LEU A 190 4.11 4.44 17.74
CA LEU A 190 3.45 3.14 17.56
C LEU A 190 4.14 2.32 16.45
N VAL A 191 4.56 2.98 15.37
CA VAL A 191 5.36 2.34 14.33
C VAL A 191 6.72 1.90 14.86
N GLY A 192 7.35 2.74 15.68
CA GLY A 192 8.64 2.40 16.31
C GLY A 192 8.54 1.22 17.27
N GLU A 193 7.47 1.15 18.06
CA GLU A 193 7.18 -0.02 18.91
C GLU A 193 6.90 -1.28 18.09
N PHE A 194 6.11 -1.16 17.03
CA PHE A 194 5.77 -2.31 16.18
C PHE A 194 6.99 -2.87 15.46
N THR A 195 7.80 -2.00 14.86
CA THR A 195 8.93 -2.38 13.98
C THR A 195 10.27 -2.54 14.70
N GLY A 196 10.40 -1.99 15.91
CA GLY A 196 11.68 -1.90 16.60
C GLY A 196 12.68 -0.93 15.94
N ALA A 197 12.23 -0.07 15.02
CA ALA A 197 13.06 0.86 14.26
C ALA A 197 12.63 2.32 14.48
N ASP A 198 13.56 3.27 14.31
CA ASP A 198 13.21 4.68 14.32
C ASP A 198 12.40 5.02 13.05
N PRO A 199 11.17 5.58 13.16
CA PRO A 199 10.35 5.99 12.02
C PRO A 199 11.02 7.02 11.07
N THR A 200 12.08 7.69 11.54
CA THR A 200 12.91 8.60 10.73
C THR A 200 13.93 7.87 9.84
N GLU A 201 14.05 6.54 9.97
CA GLU A 201 14.92 5.69 9.16
C GLU A 201 14.09 4.69 8.32
N PRO A 202 13.57 5.09 7.14
CA PRO A 202 12.62 4.27 6.40
C PRO A 202 13.13 2.89 5.98
N GLU A 203 14.43 2.74 5.70
CA GLU A 203 15.01 1.43 5.39
C GLU A 203 14.94 0.48 6.61
N ALA A 204 15.23 1.00 7.80
CA ALA A 204 15.13 0.24 9.04
C ALA A 204 13.67 -0.12 9.34
N VAL A 205 12.73 0.81 9.12
CA VAL A 205 11.27 0.55 9.23
C VAL A 205 10.84 -0.57 8.29
N ILE A 206 11.25 -0.54 7.01
CA ILE A 206 10.94 -1.60 6.03
C ILE A 206 11.41 -2.96 6.53
N ARG A 207 12.65 -3.04 7.02
CA ARG A 207 13.23 -4.28 7.55
C ARG A 207 12.52 -4.73 8.84
N GLY A 208 12.19 -3.80 9.73
CA GLY A 208 11.45 -4.07 10.96
C GLY A 208 10.03 -4.57 10.71
N LEU A 209 9.33 -4.02 9.70
CA LEU A 209 8.01 -4.50 9.27
C LEU A 209 8.02 -5.98 8.87
N VAL A 210 9.11 -6.47 8.27
CA VAL A 210 9.25 -7.91 7.94
C VAL A 210 9.17 -8.77 9.19
N GLY A 211 9.96 -8.42 10.21
CA GLY A 211 10.00 -9.16 11.46
C GLY A 211 8.67 -9.06 12.20
N ALA A 212 8.15 -7.84 12.33
CA ALA A 212 6.92 -7.57 13.04
C ALA A 212 5.69 -8.22 12.40
N PHE A 213 5.56 -8.19 11.08
CA PHE A 213 4.47 -8.89 10.39
C PHE A 213 4.61 -10.41 10.54
N ARG A 214 5.82 -10.97 10.44
CA ARG A 214 6.02 -12.41 10.68
C ARG A 214 5.68 -12.86 12.09
N GLU A 215 5.91 -11.99 13.07
CA GLU A 215 5.69 -12.32 14.48
C GLU A 215 4.25 -12.09 14.93
N LYS A 216 3.64 -10.99 14.49
CA LYS A 216 2.37 -10.47 15.03
C LYS A 216 1.17 -10.65 14.10
N THR A 217 1.37 -11.20 12.92
CA THR A 217 0.30 -11.37 11.93
C THR A 217 0.43 -12.70 11.21
N ASP A 218 -0.69 -13.20 10.71
CA ASP A 218 -0.72 -14.35 9.81
C ASP A 218 -1.33 -13.91 8.48
N TYR A 219 -0.99 -14.64 7.40
CA TYR A 219 -1.76 -14.47 6.18
C TYR A 219 -3.16 -15.04 6.36
N ASP A 220 -4.20 -14.25 6.07
CA ASP A 220 -5.59 -14.67 6.21
C ASP A 220 -6.03 -15.65 5.10
N VAL A 221 -5.56 -16.89 5.21
CA VAL A 221 -5.89 -18.01 4.32
C VAL A 221 -7.42 -18.25 4.26
N PRO A 222 -8.19 -18.22 5.38
CA PRO A 222 -9.64 -18.35 5.31
C PRO A 222 -10.31 -17.30 4.42
N ARG A 223 -10.00 -16.01 4.58
CA ARG A 223 -10.56 -14.94 3.76
C ARG A 223 -10.06 -14.99 2.32
N TYR A 224 -8.82 -15.42 2.11
CA TYR A 224 -8.28 -15.72 0.78
C TYR A 224 -9.11 -16.77 0.05
N LEU A 225 -9.32 -17.94 0.67
CA LEU A 225 -10.09 -19.04 0.10
C LEU A 225 -11.56 -18.66 -0.13
N ALA A 226 -12.17 -17.94 0.82
CA ALA A 226 -13.51 -17.40 0.66
C ALA A 226 -13.61 -16.48 -0.57
N GLY A 227 -12.60 -15.65 -0.80
CA GLY A 227 -12.47 -14.82 -1.99
C GLY A 227 -12.34 -15.60 -3.29
N ALA A 228 -11.52 -16.66 -3.29
CA ALA A 228 -11.33 -17.51 -4.45
C ALA A 228 -12.64 -18.22 -4.84
N VAL A 229 -13.40 -18.70 -3.85
CA VAL A 229 -14.72 -19.31 -4.04
C VAL A 229 -15.74 -18.28 -4.54
N GLN A 230 -15.80 -17.12 -3.88
CA GLN A 230 -16.69 -16.03 -4.27
C GLN A 230 -16.50 -15.64 -5.73
N PHE A 231 -15.25 -15.48 -6.17
CA PHE A 231 -14.96 -15.05 -7.53
C PHE A 231 -15.18 -16.16 -8.56
N ASN A 232 -14.57 -17.33 -8.35
CA ASN A 232 -14.53 -18.36 -9.39
C ASN A 232 -15.81 -19.20 -9.46
N LEU A 233 -16.49 -19.40 -8.33
CA LEU A 233 -17.67 -20.26 -8.24
C LEU A 233 -18.96 -19.45 -8.13
N ALA A 234 -18.94 -18.38 -7.35
CA ALA A 234 -20.13 -17.55 -7.15
C ALA A 234 -20.19 -16.31 -8.06
N MET A 235 -19.19 -16.07 -8.91
CA MET A 235 -19.14 -14.91 -9.84
C MET A 235 -19.42 -13.58 -9.13
N ASP A 236 -18.88 -13.40 -7.91
CA ASP A 236 -19.08 -12.21 -7.07
C ASP A 236 -20.57 -11.91 -6.70
N THR A 237 -21.48 -12.89 -6.80
CA THR A 237 -22.90 -12.72 -6.43
C THR A 237 -23.19 -12.71 -4.93
N VAL A 238 -22.23 -13.11 -4.10
CA VAL A 238 -22.32 -13.16 -2.63
C VAL A 238 -21.03 -12.66 -1.99
N ALA A 239 -21.13 -11.94 -0.87
CA ALA A 239 -19.97 -11.50 -0.09
C ALA A 239 -19.54 -12.60 0.89
N LEU A 240 -18.58 -13.45 0.49
CA LEU A 240 -18.07 -14.53 1.34
C LEU A 240 -16.88 -14.10 2.19
N ARG A 241 -16.23 -12.98 1.86
CA ARG A 241 -15.03 -12.49 2.56
C ARG A 241 -15.34 -11.74 3.86
N GLU A 242 -16.42 -10.97 3.85
CA GLU A 242 -16.78 -10.04 4.93
C GLU A 242 -16.85 -10.71 6.32
N PRO A 243 -17.42 -11.92 6.49
CA PRO A 243 -17.48 -12.57 7.80
C PRO A 243 -16.11 -12.95 8.39
N PHE A 244 -15.04 -12.92 7.57
CA PHE A 244 -13.68 -13.26 7.97
C PHE A 244 -12.79 -12.03 8.17
N ALA A 245 -13.31 -10.82 7.96
CA ALA A 245 -12.52 -9.62 8.21
C ALA A 245 -12.29 -9.46 9.73
N ASP A 246 -11.03 -9.32 10.10
CA ASP A 246 -10.60 -8.93 11.44
C ASP A 246 -10.40 -7.40 11.51
N ASP A 247 -10.28 -6.86 12.72
CA ASP A 247 -9.87 -5.47 12.92
C ASP A 247 -8.36 -5.35 12.68
N VAL A 248 -8.00 -4.60 11.64
CA VAL A 248 -6.62 -4.53 11.10
C VAL A 248 -6.00 -3.13 11.26
N ASP A 249 -6.42 -2.38 12.27
CA ASP A 249 -5.79 -1.10 12.62
C ASP A 249 -4.49 -1.31 13.42
N TRP A 250 -3.71 -0.24 13.59
CA TRP A 250 -2.43 -0.34 14.26
C TRP A 250 -2.51 -0.74 15.73
N ALA A 251 -3.59 -0.40 16.45
CA ALA A 251 -3.75 -0.80 17.84
C ALA A 251 -4.04 -2.31 17.93
N SER A 252 -4.88 -2.83 17.04
CA SER A 252 -5.13 -4.27 16.94
C SER A 252 -3.87 -5.07 16.59
N LEU A 253 -2.96 -4.48 15.80
CA LEU A 253 -1.68 -5.11 15.45
C LEU A 253 -0.66 -5.13 16.60
N THR A 254 -0.80 -4.26 17.60
CA THR A 254 0.14 -4.19 18.74
C THR A 254 -0.34 -4.93 19.98
N ASP A 255 -1.65 -5.03 20.20
CA ASP A 255 -2.21 -5.34 21.53
C ASP A 255 -2.69 -6.80 21.72
N GLY A 256 -2.42 -7.73 20.80
CA GLY A 256 -3.11 -9.04 20.84
C GLY A 256 -2.49 -10.24 20.13
N GLU A 257 -3.35 -11.25 19.95
CA GLU A 257 -3.11 -12.47 19.15
C GLU A 257 -2.82 -12.13 17.69
N PRO A 258 -2.17 -13.02 16.92
CA PRO A 258 -1.90 -12.80 15.50
C PRO A 258 -3.15 -12.38 14.73
N THR A 259 -3.10 -11.20 14.11
CA THR A 259 -4.20 -10.68 13.29
C THR A 259 -4.06 -11.18 11.86
N GLY A 260 -5.16 -11.68 11.28
CA GLY A 260 -5.18 -12.15 9.90
C GLY A 260 -5.14 -11.01 8.89
N LEU A 261 -4.03 -10.82 8.19
CA LEU A 261 -3.87 -9.77 7.18
C LEU A 261 -3.92 -10.33 5.75
N PHE A 262 -4.49 -9.53 4.85
CA PHE A 262 -4.51 -9.74 3.41
C PHE A 262 -3.53 -8.78 2.72
N CYS A 263 -3.19 -9.04 1.46
CA CYS A 263 -2.15 -8.29 0.74
C CYS A 263 -2.40 -6.77 0.69
N ASN A 264 -3.66 -6.34 0.57
CA ASN A 264 -4.02 -4.92 0.63
C ASN A 264 -3.79 -4.29 2.01
N GLU A 265 -3.93 -5.04 3.09
CA GLU A 265 -3.72 -4.55 4.45
C GLU A 265 -2.24 -4.46 4.78
N TYR A 266 -1.45 -5.47 4.40
CA TYR A 266 0.01 -5.36 4.44
C TYR A 266 0.51 -4.14 3.68
N ALA A 267 -0.01 -3.92 2.46
CA ALA A 267 0.38 -2.77 1.66
C ALA A 267 -0.03 -1.44 2.32
N LYS A 268 -1.27 -1.34 2.82
CA LYS A 268 -1.76 -0.14 3.50
C LYS A 268 -0.96 0.17 4.77
N ARG A 269 -0.74 -0.82 5.65
CA ARG A 269 0.02 -0.62 6.90
C ARG A 269 1.46 -0.25 6.61
N SER A 270 2.10 -0.86 5.62
CA SER A 270 3.46 -0.44 5.26
C SER A 270 3.53 0.98 4.69
N VAL A 271 2.56 1.43 3.89
CA VAL A 271 2.50 2.84 3.44
C VAL A 271 2.32 3.80 4.62
N GLU A 272 1.39 3.50 5.53
CA GLU A 272 1.17 4.30 6.74
C GLU A 272 2.43 4.35 7.63
N ALA A 273 3.13 3.23 7.80
CA ALA A 273 4.38 3.17 8.55
C ALA A 273 5.47 4.05 7.94
N LEU A 274 5.63 3.97 6.61
CA LEU A 274 6.59 4.79 5.86
C LEU A 274 6.28 6.29 5.91
N HIS A 275 5.01 6.66 6.12
CA HIS A 275 4.57 8.04 6.22
C HIS A 275 4.43 8.56 7.67
N ALA A 276 4.66 7.72 8.68
CA ALA A 276 4.45 8.06 10.09
C ALA A 276 5.35 9.19 10.61
N ALA A 277 6.59 9.25 10.13
CA ALA A 277 7.47 10.40 10.35
C ALA A 277 7.39 11.38 9.17
N ASP A 278 7.50 12.68 9.47
CA ASP A 278 7.55 13.71 8.43
C ASP A 278 8.76 13.49 7.49
N SER A 279 8.55 13.66 6.19
CA SER A 279 9.60 13.50 5.17
C SER A 279 10.84 14.37 5.42
N ARG A 280 10.69 15.52 6.08
CA ARG A 280 11.76 16.48 6.35
C ARG A 280 12.73 16.00 7.42
N VAL A 281 12.30 15.04 8.25
CA VAL A 281 13.15 14.44 9.28
C VAL A 281 13.59 13.02 8.92
N GLN A 282 13.10 12.46 7.82
CA GLN A 282 13.51 11.14 7.35
C GLN A 282 14.84 11.16 6.59
N THR A 283 15.62 10.08 6.74
CA THR A 283 16.89 9.91 6.03
C THR A 283 17.01 8.53 5.38
N PRO A 284 16.87 8.41 4.04
CA PRO A 284 16.36 9.42 3.11
C PRO A 284 14.84 9.61 3.25
N PRO A 285 14.26 10.73 2.79
CA PRO A 285 12.81 10.91 2.70
C PRO A 285 12.17 9.89 1.78
N VAL A 286 11.07 9.25 2.20
CA VAL A 286 10.35 8.24 1.38
C VAL A 286 8.87 8.59 1.22
N ALA A 287 8.31 8.30 0.05
CA ALA A 287 6.89 8.22 -0.22
C ALA A 287 6.52 6.77 -0.56
N GLY A 288 5.75 6.14 0.32
CA GLY A 288 4.99 4.92 0.03
C GLY A 288 3.79 5.15 -0.92
N ALA A 289 3.50 4.16 -1.76
CA ALA A 289 2.31 4.07 -2.62
C ALA A 289 1.78 2.62 -2.66
N LEU A 290 0.47 2.47 -2.87
CA LEU A 290 -0.14 1.17 -3.12
C LEU A 290 0.03 0.80 -4.59
N VAL A 291 0.43 -0.43 -4.88
CA VAL A 291 0.55 -0.93 -6.25
C VAL A 291 -0.41 -2.09 -6.43
N TYR A 292 -1.23 -2.01 -7.48
CA TYR A 292 -2.24 -3.00 -7.77
C TYR A 292 -1.83 -3.86 -8.96
N ASP A 293 -1.84 -5.17 -8.78
CA ASP A 293 -1.93 -6.16 -9.86
C ASP A 293 -3.39 -6.61 -9.96
N THR A 294 -4.15 -5.95 -10.83
CA THR A 294 -5.57 -6.24 -11.03
C THR A 294 -5.83 -7.62 -11.63
N ARG A 295 -4.83 -8.21 -12.32
CA ARG A 295 -4.94 -9.55 -12.91
C ARG A 295 -4.93 -10.63 -11.82
N HIS A 296 -4.10 -10.45 -10.79
CA HIS A 296 -4.01 -11.38 -9.66
C HIS A 296 -4.78 -10.92 -8.43
N ARG A 297 -5.43 -9.73 -8.50
CA ARG A 297 -6.07 -9.06 -7.35
C ARG A 297 -5.11 -8.94 -6.16
N HIS A 298 -3.84 -8.69 -6.47
CA HIS A 298 -2.77 -8.56 -5.50
C HIS A 298 -2.42 -7.08 -5.30
N VAL A 299 -2.05 -6.72 -4.08
CA VAL A 299 -1.67 -5.36 -3.71
C VAL A 299 -0.38 -5.43 -2.91
N TYR A 300 0.54 -4.54 -3.22
CA TYR A 300 1.85 -4.44 -2.59
C TYR A 300 2.26 -2.97 -2.50
N THR A 301 3.44 -2.72 -1.94
CA THR A 301 3.89 -1.36 -1.66
C THR A 301 5.00 -0.97 -2.62
N MET A 302 4.99 0.28 -3.09
CA MET A 302 6.15 0.92 -3.67
C MET A 302 6.70 1.93 -2.67
N ALA A 303 8.00 1.97 -2.47
CA ALA A 303 8.69 3.00 -1.72
C ALA A 303 9.57 3.81 -2.68
N ALA A 304 9.39 5.12 -2.72
CA ALA A 304 10.12 6.01 -3.61
C ALA A 304 10.70 7.21 -2.86
N SER A 305 11.82 7.74 -3.32
CA SER A 305 12.38 9.01 -2.85
C SER A 305 12.48 9.99 -4.02
N VAL A 306 12.42 11.30 -3.77
CA VAL A 306 12.72 12.30 -4.79
C VAL A 306 14.07 12.92 -4.44
N VAL A 307 15.01 12.84 -5.38
CA VAL A 307 16.38 13.32 -5.17
C VAL A 307 16.88 14.09 -6.39
N ARG A 308 17.96 14.86 -6.21
CA ARG A 308 18.78 15.32 -7.33
C ARG A 308 20.15 14.65 -7.34
N GLU A 309 20.48 14.06 -8.47
CA GLU A 309 21.77 13.47 -8.78
C GLU A 309 22.44 14.35 -9.83
N ASP A 310 23.58 14.95 -9.49
CA ASP A 310 24.31 15.87 -10.38
C ASP A 310 23.44 17.00 -10.98
N GLY A 311 22.42 17.44 -10.23
CA GLY A 311 21.48 18.49 -10.64
C GLY A 311 20.25 18.00 -11.40
N GLU A 312 20.19 16.73 -11.81
CA GLU A 312 19.03 16.12 -12.47
C GLU A 312 18.06 15.52 -11.45
N LEU A 313 16.76 15.71 -11.64
CA LEU A 313 15.76 15.13 -10.76
C LEU A 313 15.54 13.65 -11.09
N VAL A 314 15.68 12.77 -10.11
CA VAL A 314 15.48 11.33 -10.24
C VAL A 314 14.54 10.85 -9.14
N VAL A 315 13.74 9.83 -9.43
CA VAL A 315 12.88 9.15 -8.46
C VAL A 315 13.36 7.71 -8.26
N PRO A 316 14.35 7.44 -7.37
CA PRO A 316 14.69 6.09 -6.96
C PRO A 316 13.47 5.43 -6.31
N ALA A 317 13.15 4.20 -6.75
CA ALA A 317 11.98 3.49 -6.28
C ALA A 317 12.22 1.98 -6.21
N THR A 318 11.60 1.35 -5.21
CA THR A 318 11.60 -0.11 -5.04
C THR A 318 10.20 -0.60 -4.68
N PHE A 319 9.99 -1.91 -4.80
CA PHE A 319 8.72 -2.57 -4.52
C PHE A 319 8.88 -3.57 -3.37
N LEU A 320 7.89 -3.61 -2.49
CA LEU A 320 7.90 -4.35 -1.22
C LEU A 320 6.64 -5.23 -1.15
N ASP A 321 6.83 -6.53 -1.02
CA ASP A 321 5.74 -7.49 -0.88
C ASP A 321 5.81 -8.25 0.46
N TYR A 322 5.15 -7.70 1.47
CA TYR A 322 5.15 -8.29 2.82
C TYR A 322 4.30 -9.55 2.93
N MET A 323 3.38 -9.82 1.99
CA MET A 323 2.62 -11.08 2.00
C MET A 323 3.55 -12.27 1.82
N HIS A 324 4.58 -12.14 0.98
CA HIS A 324 5.62 -13.16 0.83
C HIS A 324 6.49 -13.29 2.09
N SER A 325 6.54 -12.29 2.96
CA SER A 325 7.27 -12.45 4.22
C SER A 325 6.51 -13.32 5.23
N THR A 326 5.17 -13.30 5.21
CA THR A 326 4.33 -13.98 6.21
C THR A 326 3.77 -15.32 5.74
N LEU A 327 3.41 -15.46 4.46
CA LEU A 327 2.84 -16.71 3.90
C LEU A 327 3.82 -17.91 3.97
N TYR A 328 5.12 -17.65 4.14
CA TYR A 328 6.19 -18.66 4.14
C TYR A 328 6.92 -18.79 5.49
N GLY A 329 6.42 -18.10 6.53
CA GLY A 329 6.91 -18.20 7.91
C GLY A 329 6.55 -19.53 8.59
N ASP A 330 5.50 -20.20 8.12
CA ASP A 330 5.19 -21.58 8.49
C ASP A 330 6.21 -22.51 7.81
N GLY A 331 7.19 -23.00 8.57
CA GLY A 331 8.40 -23.72 8.13
C GLY A 331 8.25 -24.99 7.27
N ARG A 332 7.08 -25.25 6.67
CA ARG A 332 6.84 -26.30 5.69
C ARG A 332 7.05 -25.87 4.23
N LEU A 333 7.05 -24.57 3.91
CA LEU A 333 7.14 -24.08 2.52
C LEU A 333 8.43 -23.31 2.20
N THR A 334 9.16 -22.84 3.21
CA THR A 334 10.39 -22.05 3.07
C THR A 334 11.52 -22.81 2.36
N GLY A 335 11.63 -24.13 2.59
CA GLY A 335 12.71 -24.97 2.02
C GLY A 335 12.57 -25.30 0.52
N LEU A 336 11.41 -25.03 -0.10
CA LEU A 336 11.14 -25.32 -1.51
C LEU A 336 11.14 -24.07 -2.39
N LEU A 337 10.98 -22.87 -1.81
CA LEU A 337 10.57 -21.66 -2.53
C LEU A 337 11.33 -20.38 -2.14
N GLY A 338 12.50 -20.47 -1.48
CA GLY A 338 13.45 -19.36 -1.32
C GLY A 338 13.13 -18.30 -0.25
N GLU A 339 14.13 -17.46 0.06
CA GLU A 339 14.07 -16.38 1.06
C GLU A 339 14.11 -15.00 0.36
N GLY A 340 13.16 -14.10 0.62
CA GLY A 340 13.22 -12.74 0.07
C GLY A 340 11.98 -11.86 0.28
N LEU A 341 12.20 -10.54 0.27
CA LEU A 341 11.20 -9.45 0.32
C LEU A 341 11.03 -8.72 -1.03
N GLU A 342 12.01 -8.86 -1.92
CA GLU A 342 11.98 -8.34 -3.29
C GLU A 342 10.92 -9.10 -4.08
N ALA A 343 10.18 -8.46 -4.99
CA ALA A 343 9.12 -9.06 -5.79
C ALA A 343 9.46 -8.92 -7.29
N TYR A 344 9.32 -9.87 -8.23
CA TYR A 344 8.15 -10.59 -8.80
C TYR A 344 8.65 -11.77 -9.65
N ASP A 345 7.76 -12.57 -10.25
CA ASP A 345 8.09 -13.52 -11.33
C ASP A 345 7.50 -13.06 -12.67
N ARG A 346 7.54 -13.90 -13.72
CA ARG A 346 7.01 -13.58 -15.06
C ARG A 346 5.48 -13.39 -15.11
N ARG A 347 4.74 -13.60 -14.02
CA ARG A 347 3.26 -13.58 -14.04
C ARG A 347 2.67 -12.30 -13.48
N HIS A 348 3.35 -11.64 -12.56
CA HIS A 348 2.87 -10.43 -11.90
C HIS A 348 3.22 -9.13 -12.64
N ARG A 349 2.34 -8.12 -12.56
CA ARG A 349 2.50 -6.79 -13.19
C ARG A 349 1.94 -5.67 -12.33
N ALA A 350 2.60 -4.50 -12.33
CA ALA A 350 2.01 -3.28 -11.80
C ALA A 350 0.99 -2.73 -12.81
N THR A 351 -0.29 -2.79 -12.50
CA THR A 351 -1.34 -2.25 -13.39
C THR A 351 -1.77 -0.84 -12.99
N GLU A 352 -1.60 -0.47 -11.72
CA GLU A 352 -1.92 0.86 -11.20
C GLU A 352 -1.01 1.17 -10.00
N VAL A 353 -0.62 2.43 -9.86
CA VAL A 353 0.06 2.95 -8.66
C VAL A 353 -0.83 4.00 -7.99
N GLY A 354 -1.41 3.63 -6.87
CA GLY A 354 -2.19 4.50 -5.99
C GLY A 354 -1.29 5.30 -5.06
N TRP A 355 -0.94 6.51 -5.46
CA TRP A 355 -0.30 7.50 -4.57
C TRP A 355 -1.26 8.10 -3.54
N ARG A 356 -2.54 7.78 -3.63
CA ARG A 356 -3.60 8.15 -2.69
C ARG A 356 -3.94 6.88 -1.91
N HIS A 357 -4.05 7.00 -0.59
CA HIS A 357 -4.64 5.97 0.25
C HIS A 357 -5.93 6.52 0.86
#